data_AF-A0A178T5A7-F1
#
_entry.id   AF-A0A178T5A7-F1
#
_cell.length_a   1.000
_cell.length_b   1.000
_cell.length_c   1.000
_cell.angle_alpha   90.00
_cell.angle_beta   90.00
_cell.angle_gamma   90.00
#
_symmetry.space_group_name_H-M   'P 1'
#
loop_
_entity.id
_entity.type
_entity.pdbx_description
1 polymer ?
#
loop_
_entity_poly.entity_id
_entity_poly.type
_entity_poly.pdbx_seq_one_letter_code
_entity_poly.pdbx_strand_id
1 'polypeptide(L)'
;MKIGGNAMSKCPFHALFNERGAMQFFRKKHQQEKENTTSRSPTTEHVATYYRQLASSDQKQQVAFVKLTEEDVQRLTSIRPLFAKHVERIVNAFYDQVGQMPHLRRIIDNHSTIDRLKQTLRAYLMDMVSGEIGEQYIIRRKVIGNVHNRIGLFPEWYLGAYTIIQNKQKNAFLPMLESRGFLRD
;
A
#
# COMPACT_ATOMS: atom_id res chain seq x y z
N MET A 1 22.15 -42.31 -12.25
CA MET A 1 21.67 -41.03 -12.82
C MET A 1 20.33 -40.68 -12.17
N LYS A 2 20.33 -39.78 -11.19
CA LYS A 2 19.27 -38.80 -10.87
C LYS A 2 19.88 -37.80 -9.88
N ILE A 3 19.80 -36.55 -10.28
CA ILE A 3 20.45 -35.38 -9.68
C ILE A 3 19.33 -34.50 -9.11
N GLY A 4 19.62 -33.81 -8.01
CA GLY A 4 18.87 -32.63 -7.56
C GLY A 4 17.75 -32.96 -6.58
N GLY A 5 17.62 -32.31 -5.43
CA GLY A 5 18.28 -31.11 -4.95
C GLY A 5 17.37 -30.53 -3.87
N ASN A 6 17.73 -30.77 -2.62
CA ASN A 6 17.02 -30.26 -1.45
C ASN A 6 17.42 -28.80 -1.21
N ALA A 7 16.54 -27.85 -1.54
CA ALA A 7 16.70 -26.44 -1.19
C ALA A 7 15.36 -25.67 -1.20
N MET A 8 14.41 -26.04 -0.35
CA MET A 8 13.18 -25.23 -0.18
C MET A 8 12.63 -25.24 1.26
N SER A 9 13.48 -25.06 2.28
CA SER A 9 13.00 -25.14 3.68
C SER A 9 13.57 -24.12 4.67
N LYS A 10 14.13 -22.98 4.22
CA LYS A 10 14.57 -21.92 5.17
C LYS A 10 14.23 -20.51 4.68
N CYS A 11 12.99 -20.30 4.25
CA CYS A 11 12.49 -18.94 4.06
C CYS A 11 11.79 -18.48 5.35
N PRO A 12 12.27 -17.44 6.05
CA PRO A 12 11.76 -17.03 7.38
C PRO A 12 10.34 -16.45 7.35
N PHE A 13 9.66 -16.52 6.20
CA PHE A 13 8.41 -15.81 5.92
C PHE A 13 7.19 -16.73 5.75
N HIS A 14 7.30 -18.02 6.06
CA HIS A 14 6.14 -18.93 6.06
C HIS A 14 4.96 -18.38 6.90
N ALA A 15 5.25 -17.63 7.97
CA ALA A 15 4.26 -16.99 8.83
C ALA A 15 3.55 -15.77 8.19
N LEU A 16 4.13 -15.11 7.19
CA LEU A 16 3.52 -13.95 6.50
C LEU A 16 2.45 -14.36 5.48
N PHE A 17 2.45 -15.63 5.04
CA PHE A 17 1.48 -16.16 4.07
C PHE A 17 0.10 -16.45 4.68
N ASN A 18 -0.09 -16.24 5.98
CA ASN A 18 -1.41 -16.30 6.60
C ASN A 18 -1.97 -14.88 6.85
N GLU A 19 -3.29 -14.71 6.72
CA GLU A 19 -3.97 -13.41 6.88
C GLU A 19 -3.72 -12.81 8.27
N ARG A 20 -3.57 -13.65 9.30
CA ARG A 20 -3.26 -13.20 10.66
C ARG A 20 -1.86 -12.57 10.75
N GLY A 21 -0.89 -13.09 10.02
CA GLY A 21 0.50 -12.66 10.00
C GLY A 21 0.69 -11.35 9.27
N ALA A 22 0.04 -11.17 8.12
CA ALA A 22 -0.01 -9.88 7.43
C ALA A 22 -0.69 -8.82 8.31
N MET A 23 -1.86 -9.12 8.90
CA MET A 23 -2.56 -8.23 9.83
C MET A 23 -1.72 -7.86 11.06
N GLN A 24 -1.06 -8.84 11.69
CA GLN A 24 -0.23 -8.65 12.87
C GLN A 24 1.04 -7.83 12.56
N PHE A 25 1.58 -7.99 11.35
CA PHE A 25 2.69 -7.18 10.84
C PHE A 25 2.29 -5.72 10.64
N PHE A 26 1.16 -5.45 9.97
CA PHE A 26 0.62 -4.09 9.83
C PHE A 26 0.28 -3.46 11.18
N ARG A 27 -0.24 -4.25 12.14
CA ARG A 27 -0.52 -3.81 13.52
C ARG A 27 0.75 -3.37 14.25
N LYS A 28 1.85 -4.13 14.13
CA LYS A 28 3.15 -3.79 14.75
C LYS A 28 3.72 -2.48 14.20
N LYS A 29 3.68 -2.24 12.89
CA LYS A 29 4.15 -0.98 12.28
C LYS A 29 3.31 0.21 12.78
N HIS A 30 1.98 0.04 12.88
CA HIS A 30 1.09 1.09 13.36
C HIS A 30 1.32 1.48 14.83
N GLN A 31 1.73 0.53 15.68
CA GLN A 31 2.15 0.80 17.06
C GLN A 31 3.49 1.55 17.12
N GLN A 32 4.47 1.15 16.32
CA GLN A 32 5.77 1.87 16.22
C GLN A 32 5.62 3.31 15.71
N GLU A 33 4.71 3.58 14.76
CA GLU A 33 4.47 4.94 14.26
C GLU A 33 3.81 5.87 15.29
N LYS A 34 3.05 5.34 16.26
CA LYS A 34 2.45 6.15 17.34
C LYS A 34 3.48 6.59 18.37
N GLU A 35 4.49 5.77 18.66
CA GLU A 35 5.52 6.07 19.66
C GLU A 35 6.62 7.01 19.14
N ASN A 36 6.80 7.11 17.82
CA ASN A 36 7.87 7.90 17.18
C ASN A 36 7.39 9.29 16.69
N THR A 37 6.44 9.92 17.40
CA THR A 37 5.73 11.14 16.96
C THR A 37 6.59 12.41 16.83
N THR A 38 7.90 12.32 17.08
CA THR A 38 8.90 13.36 16.82
C THR A 38 9.53 13.16 15.43
N SER A 39 8.72 13.15 14.36
CA SER A 39 9.15 12.64 13.04
C SER A 39 9.76 13.73 12.13
N ARG A 40 11.10 13.71 12.02
CA ARG A 40 11.81 14.24 10.85
C ARG A 40 11.38 13.44 9.61
N SER A 41 11.12 14.11 8.49
CA SER A 41 10.93 13.45 7.19
C SER A 41 12.12 12.52 6.89
N PRO A 42 11.90 11.35 6.27
CA PRO A 42 13.00 10.50 5.82
C PRO A 42 14.02 11.30 5.02
N THR A 43 15.31 11.04 5.24
CA THR A 43 16.37 11.71 4.48
C THR A 43 16.37 11.23 3.03
N THR A 44 16.92 12.04 2.13
CA THR A 44 17.11 11.68 0.71
C THR A 44 17.81 10.33 0.56
N GLU A 45 18.87 10.08 1.36
CA GLU A 45 19.62 8.81 1.33
C GLU A 45 18.79 7.60 1.80
N HIS A 46 17.89 7.81 2.76
CA HIS A 46 16.96 6.75 3.20
C HIS A 46 16.07 6.31 2.04
N VAL A 47 15.45 7.27 1.34
CA VAL A 47 14.61 6.99 0.16
C VAL A 47 15.41 6.32 -0.95
N ALA A 48 16.60 6.86 -1.26
CA ALA A 48 17.48 6.31 -2.28
C ALA A 48 17.83 4.84 -2.04
N THR A 49 18.07 4.46 -0.78
CA THR A 49 18.39 3.08 -0.39
C THR A 49 17.26 2.11 -0.76
N TYR A 50 16.01 2.43 -0.43
CA TYR A 50 14.87 1.57 -0.76
C TYR A 50 14.51 1.60 -2.24
N TYR A 51 14.68 2.74 -2.91
CA TYR A 51 14.50 2.82 -4.35
C TYR A 51 15.50 1.95 -5.10
N ARG A 52 16.78 1.95 -4.70
CA ARG A 52 17.81 1.07 -5.28
C ARG A 52 17.40 -0.41 -5.18
N GLN A 53 16.92 -0.85 -4.02
CA GLN A 53 16.41 -2.21 -3.83
C GLN A 53 15.26 -2.55 -4.79
N LEU A 54 14.31 -1.63 -4.97
CA LEU A 54 13.20 -1.80 -5.91
C LEU A 54 13.70 -1.85 -7.36
N ALA A 55 14.57 -0.93 -7.76
CA ALA A 55 15.12 -0.83 -9.11
C ALA A 55 15.99 -2.04 -9.49
N SER A 56 16.59 -2.72 -8.51
CA SER A 56 17.37 -3.95 -8.72
C SER A 56 16.57 -5.25 -8.58
N SER A 57 15.28 -5.17 -8.23
CA SER A 57 14.44 -6.34 -7.96
C SER A 57 13.88 -7.01 -9.24
N ASP A 58 13.16 -8.13 -9.06
CA ASP A 58 12.34 -8.75 -10.12
C ASP A 58 11.29 -7.79 -10.71
N GLN A 59 10.98 -6.68 -10.01
CA GLN A 59 9.99 -5.69 -10.44
C GLN A 59 10.60 -4.57 -11.31
N LYS A 60 11.90 -4.64 -11.64
CA LYS A 60 12.60 -3.59 -12.39
C LYS A 60 11.96 -3.24 -13.74
N GLN A 61 11.41 -4.23 -14.45
CA GLN A 61 10.74 -4.01 -15.73
C GLN A 61 9.43 -3.22 -15.55
N GLN A 62 8.66 -3.50 -14.50
CA GLN A 62 7.43 -2.77 -14.18
C GLN A 62 7.75 -1.34 -13.74
N VAL A 63 8.81 -1.14 -12.95
CA VAL A 63 9.29 0.20 -12.54
C VAL A 63 9.66 1.03 -13.78
N ALA A 64 10.41 0.44 -14.70
CA ALA A 64 10.78 1.10 -15.96
C ALA A 64 9.55 1.40 -16.84
N PHE A 65 8.60 0.46 -16.93
CA PHE A 65 7.36 0.63 -17.70
C PHE A 65 6.54 1.83 -17.22
N VAL A 66 6.39 2.00 -15.91
CA VAL A 66 5.66 3.15 -15.33
C VAL A 66 6.50 4.41 -15.16
N LYS A 67 7.79 4.37 -15.54
CA LYS A 67 8.77 5.45 -15.40
C LYS A 67 8.89 6.00 -13.97
N LEU A 68 8.77 5.13 -12.96
CA LEU A 68 8.94 5.53 -11.57
C LEU A 68 10.41 5.82 -11.29
N THR A 69 10.74 7.05 -10.88
CA THR A 69 12.09 7.48 -10.53
C THR A 69 12.28 7.60 -9.01
N GLU A 70 13.53 7.70 -8.55
CA GLU A 70 13.83 8.00 -7.14
C GLU A 70 13.20 9.33 -6.70
N GLU A 71 13.25 10.35 -7.57
CA GLU A 71 12.69 11.66 -7.30
C GLU A 71 11.17 11.60 -7.08
N ASP A 72 10.46 10.75 -7.84
CA ASP A 72 9.03 10.52 -7.63
C ASP A 72 8.75 9.95 -6.24
N VAL A 73 9.59 9.03 -5.76
CA VAL A 73 9.46 8.46 -4.41
C VAL A 73 9.75 9.50 -3.33
N GLN A 74 10.74 10.36 -3.55
CA GLN A 74 11.03 11.47 -2.64
C GLN A 74 9.85 12.45 -2.57
N ARG A 75 9.26 12.80 -3.72
CA ARG A 75 8.05 13.64 -3.79
C ARG A 75 6.84 12.97 -3.11
N LEU A 76 6.64 11.67 -3.32
CA LEU A 76 5.60 10.91 -2.61
C LEU A 76 5.82 10.90 -1.09
N THR A 77 7.07 10.81 -0.65
CA THR A 77 7.42 10.84 0.77
C THR A 77 7.18 12.22 1.37
N SER A 78 7.46 13.30 0.64
CA SER A 78 7.26 14.66 1.12
C SER A 78 5.78 15.02 1.34
N ILE A 79 4.86 14.38 0.61
CA ILE A 79 3.41 14.55 0.81
C ILE A 79 2.81 13.65 1.91
N ARG A 80 3.62 12.80 2.57
CA ARG A 80 3.15 11.93 3.67
C ARG A 80 2.37 12.68 4.75
N PRO A 81 2.77 13.87 5.23
CA PRO A 81 1.99 14.61 6.23
C PRO A 81 0.61 15.04 5.73
N LEU A 82 0.49 15.38 4.44
CA LEU A 82 -0.80 15.69 3.83
C LEU A 82 -1.68 14.44 3.75
N PHE A 83 -1.09 13.32 3.34
CA PHE A 83 -1.79 12.03 3.30
C PHE A 83 -2.31 11.63 4.69
N ALA A 84 -1.49 11.77 5.73
CA ALA A 84 -1.86 11.45 7.10
C ALA A 84 -3.10 12.23 7.60
N LYS A 85 -3.26 13.49 7.16
CA LYS A 85 -4.43 14.33 7.50
C LYS A 85 -5.73 13.85 6.83
N HIS A 86 -5.64 13.19 5.68
CA HIS A 86 -6.81 12.85 4.86
C HIS A 86 -7.10 11.35 4.73
N VAL A 87 -6.17 10.49 5.13
CA VAL A 87 -6.26 9.03 4.92
C VAL A 87 -7.52 8.42 5.56
N GLU A 88 -7.93 8.87 6.74
CA GLU A 88 -9.18 8.38 7.37
C GLU A 88 -10.40 8.66 6.50
N ARG A 89 -10.53 9.89 5.99
CA ARG A 89 -11.65 10.28 5.14
C ARG A 89 -11.67 9.49 3.83
N ILE A 90 -10.48 9.27 3.24
CA ILE A 90 -10.33 8.49 2.01
C ILE A 90 -10.78 7.04 2.24
N VAL A 91 -10.32 6.42 3.32
CA VAL A 91 -10.63 5.05 3.69
C VAL A 91 -12.12 4.86 4.00
N ASN A 92 -12.72 5.79 4.73
CA ASN A 92 -14.15 5.76 5.02
C ASN A 92 -14.96 5.83 3.72
N ALA A 93 -14.72 6.85 2.89
CA ALA A 93 -15.43 7.03 1.64
C ALA A 93 -15.23 5.87 0.65
N PHE A 94 -14.07 5.19 0.69
CA PHE A 94 -13.84 3.98 -0.08
C PHE A 94 -14.77 2.84 0.33
N TYR A 95 -14.83 2.51 1.63
CA TYR A 95 -15.69 1.41 2.10
C TYR A 95 -17.18 1.75 2.10
N ASP A 96 -17.55 3.03 2.22
CA ASP A 96 -18.93 3.47 2.03
C ASP A 96 -19.41 3.19 0.59
N GLN A 97 -18.52 3.34 -0.40
CA GLN A 97 -18.83 3.05 -1.80
C GLN A 97 -18.75 1.55 -2.12
N VAL A 98 -17.71 0.85 -1.65
CA VAL A 98 -17.58 -0.60 -1.83
C VAL A 98 -18.73 -1.36 -1.16
N GLY A 99 -19.16 -0.90 0.02
CA GLY A 99 -20.25 -1.51 0.78
C GLY A 99 -21.62 -1.43 0.10
N GLN A 100 -21.80 -0.56 -0.89
CA GLN A 100 -23.03 -0.47 -1.68
C GLN A 100 -23.15 -1.61 -2.70
N MET A 101 -22.05 -2.28 -3.05
CA MET A 101 -22.06 -3.40 -3.99
C MET A 101 -22.33 -4.71 -3.24
N PRO A 102 -23.50 -5.37 -3.42
CA PRO A 102 -23.88 -6.50 -2.59
C PRO A 102 -22.91 -7.68 -2.65
N HIS A 103 -22.34 -7.96 -3.82
CA HIS A 103 -21.38 -9.05 -3.99
C HIS A 103 -20.03 -8.76 -3.31
N LEU A 104 -19.52 -7.52 -3.38
CA LEU A 104 -18.30 -7.13 -2.64
C LEU A 104 -18.54 -7.14 -1.14
N ARG A 105 -19.72 -6.67 -0.70
CA ARG A 105 -20.11 -6.71 0.71
C ARG A 105 -20.12 -8.14 1.24
N ARG A 106 -20.66 -9.10 0.48
CA ARG A 106 -20.64 -10.52 0.84
C ARG A 106 -19.21 -11.07 0.97
N ILE A 107 -18.30 -10.72 0.06
CA ILE A 107 -16.88 -11.12 0.17
C ILE A 107 -16.29 -10.57 1.48
N ILE A 108 -16.55 -9.29 1.79
CA ILE A 108 -16.07 -8.67 3.03
C ILE A 108 -16.60 -9.42 4.25
N ASP A 109 -17.92 -9.62 4.34
CA ASP A 109 -18.57 -10.23 5.50
C ASP A 109 -18.13 -11.69 5.71
N ASN A 110 -17.74 -12.40 4.65
CA ASN A 110 -17.23 -13.78 4.73
C ASN A 110 -15.78 -13.88 5.27
N HIS A 111 -14.97 -12.82 5.12
CA HIS A 111 -13.53 -12.88 5.40
C HIS A 111 -13.03 -11.86 6.45
N SER A 112 -13.82 -10.82 6.74
CA SER A 112 -13.41 -9.70 7.60
C SER A 112 -14.61 -8.85 8.03
N THR A 113 -14.33 -7.65 8.54
CA THR A 113 -15.30 -6.59 8.78
C THR A 113 -14.82 -5.30 8.13
N ILE A 114 -15.75 -4.39 7.80
CA ILE A 114 -15.41 -3.06 7.26
C ILE A 114 -14.43 -2.35 8.19
N ASP A 115 -14.65 -2.35 9.51
CA ASP A 115 -13.79 -1.63 10.46
C ASP A 115 -12.35 -2.16 10.49
N ARG A 116 -12.19 -3.49 10.43
CA ARG A 116 -10.87 -4.12 10.33
C ARG A 116 -10.20 -3.76 8.99
N LEU A 117 -10.97 -3.78 7.91
CA LEU A 117 -10.47 -3.47 6.58
C LEU A 117 -10.07 -1.99 6.44
N LYS A 118 -10.82 -1.07 7.05
CA LYS A 118 -10.45 0.35 7.13
C LYS A 118 -9.05 0.54 7.73
N GLN A 119 -8.76 -0.13 8.84
CA GLN A 119 -7.43 -0.08 9.48
C GLN A 119 -6.34 -0.60 8.53
N THR A 120 -6.58 -1.71 7.84
CA THR A 120 -5.60 -2.26 6.89
C THR A 120 -5.37 -1.38 5.68
N LEU A 121 -6.43 -0.78 5.13
CA LEU A 121 -6.32 0.09 3.97
C LEU A 121 -5.61 1.39 4.35
N ARG A 122 -5.89 1.94 5.54
CA ARG A 122 -5.11 3.07 6.08
C ARG A 122 -3.61 2.75 6.11
N ALA A 123 -3.23 1.61 6.71
CA ALA A 123 -1.83 1.18 6.75
C ALA A 123 -1.25 1.00 5.35
N TYR A 124 -1.98 0.38 4.43
CA TYR A 124 -1.59 0.21 3.04
C TYR A 124 -1.27 1.56 2.37
N LEU A 125 -2.16 2.53 2.53
CA LEU A 125 -2.07 3.87 1.94
C LEU A 125 -0.89 4.66 2.53
N MET A 126 -0.70 4.60 3.86
CA MET A 126 0.45 5.25 4.51
C MET A 126 1.79 4.60 4.12
N ASP A 127 1.81 3.29 3.88
CA ASP A 127 3.01 2.58 3.42
C ASP A 127 3.41 3.00 1.99
N MET A 128 2.45 3.41 1.13
CA MET A 128 2.76 3.91 -0.22
C MET A 128 3.54 5.24 -0.21
N VAL A 129 3.30 6.08 0.78
CA VAL A 129 3.96 7.39 0.92
C VAL A 129 5.09 7.37 1.97
N SER A 130 5.62 6.18 2.26
CA SER A 130 6.63 6.01 3.32
C SER A 130 8.06 6.32 2.89
N GLY A 131 8.35 6.20 1.59
CA GLY A 131 9.72 6.18 1.07
C GLY A 131 10.42 4.83 1.20
N GLU A 132 9.81 3.84 1.87
CA GLU A 132 10.40 2.52 2.14
C GLU A 132 9.93 1.45 1.13
N ILE A 133 10.06 1.72 -0.17
CA ILE A 133 9.46 0.90 -1.23
C ILE A 133 10.34 -0.26 -1.74
N GLY A 134 11.29 -0.74 -0.93
CA GLY A 134 12.25 -1.79 -1.29
C GLY A 134 11.69 -3.23 -1.19
N GLU A 135 12.56 -4.21 -0.92
CA GLU A 135 12.22 -5.64 -0.97
C GLU A 135 11.03 -6.01 -0.09
N GLN A 136 11.01 -5.53 1.16
CA GLN A 136 9.94 -5.82 2.10
C GLN A 136 8.60 -5.22 1.65
N TYR A 137 8.62 -4.08 0.96
CA TYR A 137 7.42 -3.48 0.37
C TYR A 137 6.84 -4.37 -0.72
N ILE A 138 7.68 -4.82 -1.65
CA ILE A 138 7.31 -5.74 -2.73
C ILE A 138 6.67 -7.01 -2.16
N ILE A 139 7.29 -7.62 -1.15
CA ILE A 139 6.77 -8.84 -0.51
C ILE A 139 5.38 -8.59 0.05
N ARG A 140 5.16 -7.49 0.79
CA ARG A 140 3.84 -7.11 1.30
C ARG A 140 2.81 -6.97 0.18
N ARG A 141 3.17 -6.31 -0.93
CA ARG A 141 2.25 -6.13 -2.07
C ARG A 141 1.89 -7.45 -2.75
N LYS A 142 2.85 -8.39 -2.89
CA LYS A 142 2.60 -9.74 -3.39
C LYS A 142 1.66 -10.54 -2.49
N VAL A 143 1.85 -10.48 -1.17
CA VAL A 143 0.96 -11.15 -0.20
C VAL A 143 -0.47 -10.61 -0.33
N ILE A 144 -0.64 -9.30 -0.41
CA ILE A 144 -1.96 -8.67 -0.58
C ILE A 144 -2.62 -9.11 -1.90
N GLY A 145 -1.88 -9.15 -3.01
CA GLY A 145 -2.39 -9.65 -4.28
C GLY A 145 -2.86 -11.10 -4.20
N ASN A 146 -2.08 -11.97 -3.55
CA ASN A 146 -2.42 -13.38 -3.36
C ASN A 146 -3.67 -13.56 -2.48
N VAL A 147 -3.86 -12.72 -1.45
CA VAL A 147 -5.07 -12.75 -0.62
C VAL A 147 -6.31 -12.40 -1.45
N HIS A 148 -6.26 -11.33 -2.25
CA HIS A 148 -7.38 -10.94 -3.11
C HIS A 148 -7.72 -12.02 -4.14
N ASN A 149 -6.71 -12.66 -4.73
CA ASN A 149 -6.91 -13.80 -5.63
C ASN A 149 -7.58 -14.98 -4.91
N ARG A 150 -7.12 -15.33 -3.70
CA ARG A 150 -7.65 -16.47 -2.92
C ARG A 150 -9.11 -16.28 -2.51
N ILE A 151 -9.53 -15.06 -2.17
CA ILE A 151 -10.93 -14.76 -1.80
C ILE A 151 -11.84 -14.56 -3.01
N GLY A 152 -11.33 -14.76 -4.23
CA GLY A 152 -12.11 -14.64 -5.47
C GLY A 152 -12.48 -13.19 -5.81
N LEU A 153 -11.68 -12.20 -5.40
CA LEU A 153 -11.90 -10.83 -5.86
C LEU A 153 -11.43 -10.71 -7.32
N PHE A 154 -12.38 -10.59 -8.24
CA PHE A 154 -12.07 -10.47 -9.66
C PHE A 154 -11.32 -9.16 -10.00
N PRO A 155 -10.40 -9.17 -10.99
CA PRO A 155 -9.51 -8.05 -11.28
C PRO A 155 -10.22 -6.72 -11.58
N GLU A 156 -11.40 -6.74 -12.21
CA GLU A 156 -12.18 -5.53 -12.54
C GLU A 156 -12.57 -4.73 -11.29
N TRP A 157 -12.94 -5.41 -10.20
CA TRP A 157 -13.26 -4.77 -8.92
C TRP A 157 -12.00 -4.25 -8.23
N TYR A 158 -10.90 -4.97 -8.37
CA TYR A 158 -9.61 -4.56 -7.83
C TYR A 158 -9.07 -3.30 -8.55
N LEU A 159 -9.19 -3.23 -9.88
CA LEU A 159 -8.84 -2.04 -10.66
C LEU A 159 -9.78 -0.86 -10.36
N GLY A 160 -11.09 -1.11 -10.29
CA GLY A 160 -12.08 -0.11 -9.89
C GLY A 160 -11.80 0.49 -8.51
N ALA A 161 -11.31 -0.32 -7.57
CA ALA A 161 -10.91 0.15 -6.25
C ALA A 161 -9.79 1.21 -6.30
N TYR A 162 -8.78 1.05 -7.18
CA TYR A 162 -7.74 2.08 -7.35
C TYR A 162 -8.30 3.37 -7.92
N THR A 163 -9.24 3.31 -8.87
CA THR A 163 -9.92 4.50 -9.41
C THR A 163 -10.68 5.24 -8.31
N ILE A 164 -11.39 4.52 -7.43
CA ILE A 164 -12.08 5.13 -6.29
C ILE A 164 -11.08 5.84 -5.39
N ILE A 165 -10.01 5.15 -4.98
CA ILE A 165 -8.97 5.69 -4.10
C ILE A 165 -8.34 6.95 -4.71
N GLN A 166 -7.95 6.90 -5.98
CA GLN A 166 -7.36 8.04 -6.70
C GLN A 166 -8.32 9.23 -6.76
N ASN A 167 -9.60 9.01 -7.05
CA ASN A 167 -10.60 10.07 -7.08
C ASN A 167 -10.82 10.69 -5.69
N LYS A 168 -10.89 9.89 -4.62
CA LYS A 168 -11.01 10.42 -3.26
C LYS A 168 -9.76 11.20 -2.84
N GLN A 169 -8.56 10.75 -3.23
CA GLN A 169 -7.30 11.47 -3.01
C GLN A 169 -7.29 12.81 -3.74
N LYS A 170 -7.59 12.82 -5.04
CA LYS A 170 -7.66 14.04 -5.85
C LYS A 170 -8.62 15.05 -5.23
N ASN A 171 -9.84 14.63 -4.91
CA ASN A 171 -10.84 15.51 -4.29
C ASN A 171 -10.42 15.99 -2.90
N ALA A 172 -9.67 15.17 -2.15
CA ALA A 172 -9.15 15.59 -0.85
C ALA A 172 -8.07 16.66 -0.97
N PHE A 173 -7.27 16.64 -2.05
CA PHE A 173 -6.14 17.55 -2.26
C PHE A 173 -6.51 18.75 -3.13
N LEU A 174 -7.59 18.70 -3.89
CA LEU A 174 -8.00 19.73 -4.85
C LEU A 174 -8.06 21.14 -4.23
N PRO A 175 -8.69 21.36 -3.06
CA PRO A 175 -8.71 22.70 -2.45
C PRO A 175 -7.33 23.25 -2.10
N MET A 176 -6.36 22.36 -1.80
CA MET A 176 -4.97 22.74 -1.54
C MET A 176 -4.23 23.09 -2.85
N LEU A 177 -4.53 22.39 -3.94
CA LEU A 177 -3.92 22.68 -5.24
C LEU A 177 -4.44 24.01 -5.81
N GLU A 178 -5.75 24.27 -5.68
CA GLU A 178 -6.38 25.52 -6.09
C GLU A 178 -5.85 26.74 -5.31
N SER A 179 -5.73 26.62 -3.98
CA SER A 179 -5.20 27.69 -3.13
C SER A 179 -3.71 27.99 -3.36
N ARG A 180 -2.96 27.06 -3.97
CA ARG A 180 -1.56 27.24 -4.37
C ARG A 180 -1.39 27.66 -5.84
N GLY A 181 -2.49 27.93 -6.56
CA GLY A 181 -2.44 28.34 -7.96
C GLY A 181 -2.03 27.24 -8.93
N PHE A 182 -2.01 25.97 -8.52
CA PHE A 182 -1.59 24.84 -9.35
C PHE A 182 -2.60 24.47 -10.46
N LEU A 183 -3.81 25.05 -10.42
CA LEU A 183 -4.92 24.79 -11.35
C LEU A 183 -5.52 26.09 -11.91
N ARG A 184 -4.76 27.20 -11.90
CA ARG A 184 -5.10 28.35 -12.73
C ARG A 184 -4.54 28.09 -14.12
N ASP A 185 -5.39 27.50 -14.96
CA ASP A 185 -5.65 27.85 -16.37
C ASP A 185 -6.83 27.02 -16.88
#